data_AF-A0A6G1ILX2-F1
#
_entry.id   AF-A0A6G1ILX2-F1
#
_cell.length_a   1.000
_cell.length_b   1.000
_cell.length_c   1.000
_cell.angle_alpha   90.00
_cell.angle_beta   90.00
_cell.angle_gamma   90.00
#
_symmetry.space_group_name_H-M   'P 1'
#
loop_
_entity.id
_entity.type
_entity.pdbx_description
1 polymer ?
#
loop_
_entity_poly.entity_id
_entity_poly.type
_entity_poly.pdbx_seq_one_letter_code
_entity_poly.pdbx_strand_id
1 'polypeptide(L)'
;METALKARVYAVVALLLCAATVTAHEHHMDKIQEGDGISKDPIDSILWIHILVQIMAWGIMFPTGMVLGIIRSKWHVPVQTTGSVLAIVGYFLGHKHKGRQFAPNVHSKFVPTLMLILIAQVGMGVYLKLHLERGIHGKIRKGVVKAHGIVGKLMPIVIWTQFLFGGITAFGFCRGDHVGQCAAHFIMGSAFIAYGIILTILLLVGQLWLRKTGRSQEFFDSLVIAAWGCVNTFTEHRWGTAWVKNDLQHTAMGIIWWCAGLVGIWLSRTRDGRPKRNLIPGIVILLTGWGMSAHPQTLPLSSMVHQVFGYTLMAAGITRIVEISFVLRDRSATTTDGSDPNSFQYLTPFLLYASGFLFMGATEEQMQILSDAHVTHVSYVLILYSIAFLLFLFVNMLIHLYAVHVWGETTKSDTETLRANGRPNGHARPDPRVRDAEEFELEGLISGDEDAEPLESEEKPTPNTRH
;
A
#
# COMPACT_ATOMS: atom_id res chain seq x y z
N MET A 1 -20.52 -35.41 12.25
CA MET A 1 -20.15 -33.99 12.39
C MET A 1 -18.97 -33.79 13.34
N GLU A 2 -18.91 -34.49 14.48
CA GLU A 2 -17.75 -34.48 15.39
C GLU A 2 -16.42 -34.96 14.78
N THR A 3 -16.46 -35.95 13.88
CA THR A 3 -15.26 -36.52 13.25
C THR A 3 -14.52 -35.54 12.36
N ALA A 4 -15.25 -34.68 11.63
CA ALA A 4 -14.69 -33.62 10.80
C ALA A 4 -14.12 -32.45 11.61
N LEU A 5 -14.70 -32.17 12.79
CA LEU A 5 -14.21 -31.15 13.71
C LEU A 5 -12.90 -31.61 14.38
N LYS A 6 -12.84 -32.87 14.83
CA LYS A 6 -11.63 -33.47 15.39
C LYS A 6 -10.47 -33.47 14.38
N ALA A 7 -10.72 -33.85 13.13
CA ALA A 7 -9.70 -33.82 12.07
C ALA A 7 -9.12 -32.41 11.81
N ARG A 8 -9.95 -31.36 11.90
CA ARG A 8 -9.52 -29.96 11.73
C ARG A 8 -8.73 -29.44 12.94
N VAL A 9 -9.09 -29.86 14.14
CA VAL A 9 -8.34 -29.51 15.37
C VAL A 9 -6.97 -30.18 15.39
N TYR A 10 -6.87 -31.45 14.97
CA TYR A 10 -5.56 -32.13 14.86
C TYR A 10 -4.65 -31.50 13.80
N ALA A 11 -5.21 -31.00 12.69
CA ALA A 11 -4.43 -30.26 11.69
C ALA A 11 -3.89 -28.92 12.23
N VAL A 12 -4.66 -28.21 13.05
CA VAL A 12 -4.24 -26.95 13.70
C VAL A 12 -3.20 -27.20 14.78
N VAL A 13 -3.34 -28.26 15.58
CA VAL A 13 -2.35 -28.65 16.59
C VAL A 13 -1.06 -29.13 15.93
N ALA A 14 -1.12 -29.85 14.81
CA ALA A 14 0.05 -30.22 14.03
C ALA A 14 0.78 -28.99 13.44
N LEU A 15 0.03 -27.98 12.99
CA LEU A 15 0.62 -26.71 12.51
C LEU A 15 1.30 -25.91 13.64
N LEU A 16 0.74 -25.93 14.85
CA LEU A 16 1.31 -25.26 16.02
C LEU A 16 2.53 -26.00 16.60
N LEU A 17 2.58 -27.33 16.50
CA LEU A 17 3.73 -28.13 16.94
C LEU A 17 4.93 -28.02 15.99
N CYS A 18 4.73 -27.72 14.70
CA CYS A 18 5.81 -27.43 13.76
C CYS A 18 6.49 -26.07 14.01
N ALA A 19 5.94 -25.20 14.86
CA ALA A 19 6.55 -23.92 15.22
C ALA A 19 7.66 -24.05 16.28
N ALA A 20 7.82 -25.22 16.92
CA ALA A 20 8.71 -25.41 18.07
C ALA A 20 10.10 -25.99 17.74
N THR A 21 10.44 -26.24 16.47
CA THR A 21 11.77 -26.75 16.09
C THR A 21 12.31 -26.03 14.86
N VAL A 22 12.82 -24.80 15.04
CA VAL A 22 13.73 -24.19 14.07
C VAL A 22 15.15 -24.42 14.56
N THR A 23 15.64 -25.64 14.39
CA THR A 23 17.08 -25.89 14.31
C THR A 23 17.55 -25.30 12.99
N ALA A 24 18.39 -24.27 13.05
CA ALA A 24 19.04 -23.71 11.86
C ALA A 24 19.83 -24.82 11.16
N HIS A 25 19.43 -25.20 9.94
CA HIS A 25 20.23 -26.09 9.11
C HIS A 25 21.50 -25.35 8.65
N GLU A 26 22.62 -26.07 8.60
CA GLU A 26 23.88 -25.54 8.06
C GLU A 26 23.69 -25.17 6.58
N HIS A 27 23.86 -23.89 6.28
CA HIS A 27 23.96 -23.45 4.90
C HIS A 27 25.41 -23.64 4.45
N HIS A 28 25.65 -24.57 3.52
CA HIS A 28 26.95 -24.69 2.85
C HIS A 28 27.28 -23.36 2.13
N MET A 29 28.27 -22.63 2.62
CA MET A 29 28.72 -21.32 2.09
C MET A 29 29.98 -21.47 1.20
N ASP A 30 30.38 -22.71 0.93
CA ASP A 30 31.70 -23.06 0.41
C ASP A 30 31.99 -22.51 -1.01
N LYS A 31 30.96 -22.00 -1.71
CA LYS A 31 31.07 -21.49 -3.08
C LYS A 31 30.93 -19.97 -3.21
N ILE A 32 30.76 -19.23 -2.11
CA ILE A 32 30.70 -17.77 -2.14
C ILE A 32 32.13 -17.22 -2.05
N GLN A 33 32.52 -16.37 -2.99
CA GLN A 33 33.84 -15.72 -2.93
C GLN A 33 33.86 -14.70 -1.79
N GLU A 34 35.02 -14.51 -1.17
CA GLU A 34 35.17 -13.58 -0.06
C GLU A 34 34.81 -12.15 -0.50
N GLY A 35 33.85 -11.52 0.18
CA GLY A 35 33.29 -10.21 -0.17
C GLY A 35 31.99 -10.25 -0.97
N ASP A 36 31.62 -11.40 -1.58
CA ASP A 36 30.46 -11.47 -2.47
C ASP A 36 29.11 -11.68 -1.79
N GLY A 37 28.08 -11.14 -2.45
CA GLY A 37 26.65 -11.33 -2.21
C GLY A 37 26.19 -12.79 -2.19
N ILE A 38 26.62 -13.46 -3.25
CA ILE A 38 26.02 -14.64 -3.84
C ILE A 38 27.10 -15.48 -4.54
N SER A 39 26.87 -16.78 -4.69
CA SER A 39 27.72 -17.60 -5.55
C SER A 39 27.49 -17.29 -7.04
N LYS A 40 28.47 -17.61 -7.89
CA LYS A 40 28.36 -17.50 -9.36
C LYS A 40 27.36 -18.47 -9.99
N ASP A 41 26.91 -19.49 -9.25
CA ASP A 41 25.91 -20.43 -9.72
C ASP A 41 24.61 -19.70 -10.14
N PRO A 42 23.92 -20.15 -11.21
CA PRO A 42 22.65 -19.58 -11.64
C PRO A 42 21.53 -19.89 -10.63
N ILE A 43 20.44 -19.13 -10.73
CA ILE A 43 19.19 -19.45 -10.05
C ILE A 43 18.64 -20.75 -10.66
N ASP A 44 18.50 -21.79 -9.84
CA ASP A 44 17.99 -23.08 -10.28
C ASP A 44 16.46 -23.06 -10.47
N SER A 45 15.92 -24.13 -11.07
CA SER A 45 14.48 -24.23 -11.32
C SER A 45 13.65 -24.21 -10.03
N ILE A 46 14.16 -24.78 -8.94
CA ILE A 46 13.46 -24.81 -7.65
C ILE A 46 13.29 -23.38 -7.11
N LEU A 47 14.36 -22.59 -7.16
CA LEU A 47 14.33 -21.21 -6.71
C LEU A 47 13.49 -20.31 -7.63
N TRP A 48 13.50 -20.55 -8.95
CA TRP A 48 12.56 -19.89 -9.85
C TRP A 48 11.10 -20.22 -9.52
N ILE A 49 10.77 -21.48 -9.26
CA ILE A 49 9.41 -21.87 -8.83
C ILE A 49 9.06 -21.19 -7.50
N HIS A 50 9.99 -21.14 -6.54
CA HIS A 50 9.81 -20.37 -5.31
C HIS A 50 9.42 -18.91 -5.61
N ILE A 51 10.19 -18.20 -6.43
CA ILE A 51 9.93 -16.78 -6.77
C ILE A 51 8.54 -16.64 -7.39
N LEU A 52 8.22 -17.44 -8.40
CA LEU A 52 6.94 -17.35 -9.12
C LEU A 52 5.73 -17.68 -8.23
N VAL A 53 5.84 -18.71 -7.40
CA VAL A 53 4.78 -19.10 -6.45
C VAL A 53 4.59 -18.03 -5.39
N GLN A 54 5.67 -17.42 -4.87
CA GLN A 54 5.56 -16.34 -3.88
C GLN A 54 4.98 -15.06 -4.49
N ILE A 55 5.30 -14.71 -5.73
CA ILE A 55 4.67 -13.59 -6.45
C ILE A 55 3.18 -13.86 -6.64
N MET A 56 2.78 -15.06 -7.05
CA MET A 56 1.37 -15.41 -7.19
C MET A 56 0.63 -15.34 -5.84
N ALA A 57 1.16 -15.98 -4.81
CA ALA A 57 0.56 -16.01 -3.49
C ALA A 57 0.47 -14.59 -2.88
N TRP A 58 1.63 -13.98 -2.60
CA TRP A 58 1.72 -12.70 -1.89
C TRP A 58 1.41 -11.50 -2.77
N GLY A 59 1.83 -11.50 -4.03
CA GLY A 59 1.66 -10.35 -4.91
C GLY A 59 0.25 -10.23 -5.48
N ILE A 60 -0.42 -11.37 -5.73
CA ILE A 60 -1.72 -11.39 -6.43
C ILE A 60 -2.85 -11.84 -5.50
N MET A 61 -2.74 -13.03 -4.89
CA MET A 61 -3.85 -13.63 -4.15
C MET A 61 -4.14 -12.92 -2.83
N PHE A 62 -3.13 -12.59 -2.02
CA PHE A 62 -3.33 -11.92 -0.72
C PHE A 62 -3.97 -10.52 -0.86
N PRO A 63 -3.50 -9.62 -1.76
CA PRO A 63 -4.14 -8.33 -1.98
C PRO A 63 -5.56 -8.46 -2.54
N THR A 64 -5.79 -9.38 -3.48
CA THR A 64 -7.14 -9.66 -3.99
C THR A 64 -8.05 -10.17 -2.88
N GLY A 65 -7.57 -11.13 -2.08
CA GLY A 65 -8.27 -11.65 -0.92
C GLY A 65 -8.57 -10.58 0.12
N MET A 66 -7.66 -9.62 0.33
CA MET A 66 -7.87 -8.48 1.24
C MET A 66 -9.03 -7.62 0.74
N VAL A 67 -9.04 -7.24 -0.53
CA VAL A 67 -10.15 -6.46 -1.13
C VAL A 67 -11.47 -7.23 -1.01
N LEU A 68 -11.48 -8.52 -1.34
CA LEU A 68 -12.64 -9.39 -1.18
C LEU A 68 -13.14 -9.45 0.28
N GLY A 69 -12.22 -9.37 1.25
CA GLY A 69 -12.55 -9.31 2.68
C GLY A 69 -13.20 -7.98 3.08
N ILE A 70 -12.70 -6.87 2.53
CA ILE A 70 -13.28 -5.52 2.76
C ILE A 70 -14.72 -5.49 2.24
N ILE A 71 -14.98 -6.03 1.05
CA ILE A 71 -16.32 -6.12 0.47
C ILE A 71 -17.15 -7.32 0.95
N ARG A 72 -16.75 -7.96 2.07
CA ARG A 72 -17.45 -9.11 2.70
C ARG A 72 -17.80 -10.26 1.74
N SER A 73 -17.02 -10.47 0.67
CA SER A 73 -17.28 -11.51 -0.34
C SER A 73 -16.99 -12.91 0.19
N LYS A 74 -17.85 -13.88 -0.16
CA LYS A 74 -17.66 -15.30 0.16
C LYS A 74 -16.34 -15.89 -0.39
N TRP A 75 -15.76 -15.24 -1.40
CA TRP A 75 -14.48 -15.63 -2.02
C TRP A 75 -13.25 -15.22 -1.21
N HIS A 76 -13.40 -14.36 -0.19
CA HIS A 76 -12.30 -13.97 0.68
C HIS A 76 -11.57 -15.19 1.27
N VAL A 77 -12.30 -16.09 1.94
CA VAL A 77 -11.68 -17.24 2.63
C VAL A 77 -11.05 -18.24 1.66
N PRO A 78 -11.70 -18.68 0.56
CA PRO A 78 -11.08 -19.58 -0.42
C PRO A 78 -9.79 -19.02 -1.04
N VAL A 79 -9.79 -17.74 -1.43
CA VAL A 79 -8.62 -17.09 -2.02
C VAL A 79 -7.48 -17.00 -1.00
N GLN A 80 -7.76 -16.54 0.23
CA GLN A 80 -6.74 -16.43 1.27
C GLN A 80 -6.18 -17.79 1.70
N THR A 81 -7.03 -18.82 1.76
CA THR A 81 -6.59 -20.19 2.08
C THR A 81 -5.66 -20.73 1.00
N THR A 82 -6.03 -20.54 -0.27
CA THR A 82 -5.20 -20.99 -1.40
C THR A 82 -3.87 -20.23 -1.43
N GLY A 83 -3.89 -18.92 -1.23
CA GLY A 83 -2.68 -18.10 -1.11
C GLY A 83 -1.77 -18.53 0.04
N SER A 84 -2.34 -18.87 1.20
CA SER A 84 -1.59 -19.36 2.36
C SER A 84 -0.92 -20.71 2.08
N VAL A 85 -1.63 -21.65 1.44
CA VAL A 85 -1.06 -22.94 1.04
C VAL A 85 0.11 -22.74 0.07
N LEU A 86 -0.08 -21.92 -0.96
CA LEU A 86 0.99 -21.59 -1.92
C LEU A 86 2.18 -20.90 -1.24
N ALA A 87 1.95 -19.97 -0.32
CA ALA A 87 3.01 -19.29 0.42
C ALA A 87 3.85 -20.26 1.27
N ILE A 88 3.20 -21.23 1.93
CA ILE A 88 3.88 -22.28 2.71
C ILE A 88 4.68 -23.21 1.80
N VAL A 89 4.10 -23.66 0.69
CA VAL A 89 4.83 -24.47 -0.31
C VAL A 89 6.04 -23.70 -0.84
N GLY A 90 5.85 -22.44 -1.22
CA GLY A 90 6.92 -21.54 -1.65
C GLY A 90 8.01 -21.41 -0.59
N TYR A 91 7.66 -21.26 0.69
CA TYR A 91 8.63 -21.13 1.78
C TYR A 91 9.59 -22.33 1.84
N PHE A 92 9.07 -23.56 1.74
CA PHE A 92 9.91 -24.77 1.74
C PHE A 92 10.76 -24.89 0.48
N LEU A 93 10.25 -24.48 -0.69
CA LEU A 93 11.04 -24.47 -1.93
C LEU A 93 12.26 -23.56 -1.80
N GLY A 94 12.11 -22.41 -1.14
CA GLY A 94 13.21 -21.46 -0.88
C GLY A 94 14.30 -21.99 0.06
N HIS A 95 14.08 -23.11 0.77
CA HIS A 95 15.10 -23.77 1.60
C HIS A 95 15.67 -25.03 0.94
N LYS A 96 15.07 -25.51 -0.15
CA LYS A 96 15.44 -26.75 -0.84
C LYS A 96 16.23 -26.54 -2.13
N HIS A 97 16.43 -25.31 -2.56
CA HIS A 97 17.25 -25.02 -3.75
C HIS A 97 18.69 -25.46 -3.52
N LYS A 98 19.38 -25.85 -4.60
CA LYS A 98 20.78 -26.31 -4.60
C LYS A 98 21.67 -25.56 -5.58
N GLY A 99 21.10 -24.63 -6.36
CA GLY A 99 21.81 -23.71 -7.24
C GLY A 99 22.51 -22.59 -6.46
N ARG A 100 22.27 -21.35 -6.88
CA ARG A 100 22.84 -20.14 -6.24
C ARG A 100 22.78 -20.19 -4.71
N GLN A 101 23.93 -20.00 -4.07
CA GLN A 101 24.07 -19.82 -2.63
C GLN A 101 24.01 -18.32 -2.28
N PHE A 102 23.49 -18.02 -1.09
CA PHE A 102 23.30 -16.66 -0.59
C PHE A 102 23.93 -16.52 0.78
N ALA A 103 24.80 -15.52 0.96
CA ALA A 103 25.28 -15.21 2.30
C ALA A 103 24.14 -14.73 3.21
N PRO A 104 24.36 -14.61 4.53
CA PRO A 104 23.34 -14.10 5.46
C PRO A 104 22.74 -12.78 4.95
N ASN A 105 21.42 -12.76 4.76
CA ASN A 105 20.74 -11.68 4.05
C ASN A 105 19.47 -11.22 4.76
N VAL A 106 18.99 -10.03 4.40
CA VAL A 106 17.82 -9.42 5.01
C VAL A 106 16.52 -10.15 4.65
N HIS A 107 16.44 -10.75 3.45
CA HIS A 107 15.26 -11.50 3.01
C HIS A 107 14.98 -12.68 3.94
N SER A 108 15.96 -13.57 4.16
CA SER A 108 15.79 -14.73 5.02
C SER A 108 15.58 -14.34 6.49
N LYS A 109 16.25 -13.29 6.97
CA LYS A 109 16.05 -12.75 8.33
C LYS A 109 14.65 -12.17 8.56
N PHE A 110 13.99 -11.65 7.51
CA PHE A 110 12.64 -11.08 7.63
C PHE A 110 11.53 -12.14 7.49
N VAL A 111 11.81 -13.30 6.88
CA VAL A 111 10.81 -14.37 6.69
C VAL A 111 10.13 -14.82 7.99
N PRO A 112 10.82 -15.05 9.13
CA PRO A 112 10.15 -15.45 10.37
C PRO A 112 9.08 -14.45 10.82
N THR A 113 9.35 -13.15 10.70
CA THR A 113 8.39 -12.09 11.00
C THR A 113 7.17 -12.18 10.07
N LEU A 114 7.40 -12.35 8.77
CA LEU A 114 6.31 -12.50 7.79
C LEU A 114 5.46 -13.75 8.07
N MET A 115 6.08 -14.88 8.41
CA MET A 115 5.38 -16.12 8.73
C MET A 115 4.59 -16.00 10.02
N LEU A 116 5.12 -15.31 11.04
CA LEU A 116 4.38 -15.02 12.26
C LEU A 116 3.13 -14.18 11.98
N ILE A 117 3.24 -13.15 11.13
CA ILE A 117 2.10 -12.32 10.72
C ILE A 117 1.07 -13.17 9.97
N LEU A 118 1.50 -14.09 9.10
CA LEU A 118 0.61 -15.02 8.39
C LEU A 118 -0.13 -15.94 9.36
N ILE A 119 0.60 -16.59 10.27
CA ILE A 119 0.04 -17.50 11.27
C ILE A 119 -0.97 -16.75 12.14
N ALA A 120 -0.63 -15.53 12.60
CA ALA A 120 -1.55 -14.69 13.35
C ALA A 120 -2.81 -14.35 12.53
N GLN A 121 -2.66 -13.99 11.25
CA GLN A 121 -3.79 -13.68 10.36
C GLN A 121 -4.71 -14.87 10.14
N VAL A 122 -4.15 -16.04 9.83
CA VAL A 122 -4.91 -17.29 9.67
C VAL A 122 -5.57 -17.69 10.99
N GLY A 123 -4.85 -17.62 12.11
CA GLY A 123 -5.38 -17.92 13.44
C GLY A 123 -6.55 -17.03 13.83
N MET A 124 -6.42 -15.71 13.65
CA MET A 124 -7.51 -14.76 13.84
C MET A 124 -8.68 -15.04 12.91
N GLY A 125 -8.42 -15.32 11.62
CA GLY A 125 -9.47 -15.64 10.64
C GLY A 125 -10.25 -16.92 10.99
N VAL A 126 -9.55 -17.96 11.44
CA VAL A 126 -10.17 -19.21 11.93
C VAL A 126 -11.01 -18.92 13.18
N TYR A 127 -10.47 -18.19 14.16
CA TYR A 127 -11.21 -17.81 15.38
C TYR A 127 -12.52 -17.09 15.05
N LEU A 128 -12.47 -16.10 14.15
CA LEU A 128 -13.65 -15.36 13.72
C LEU A 128 -14.68 -16.23 13.00
N LYS A 129 -14.25 -17.29 12.29
CA LYS A 129 -15.13 -18.26 11.64
C LYS A 129 -15.74 -19.30 12.56
N LEU A 130 -15.26 -19.45 13.80
CA LEU A 130 -15.85 -20.35 14.78
C LEU A 130 -17.13 -19.79 15.43
N HIS A 131 -17.51 -18.53 15.15
CA HIS A 131 -18.73 -17.88 15.66
C HIS A 131 -18.88 -17.99 17.19
N LEU A 132 -17.76 -17.86 17.91
CA LEU A 132 -17.75 -17.84 19.38
C LEU A 132 -18.22 -16.47 19.88
N GLU A 133 -19.54 -16.30 20.01
CA GLU A 133 -20.17 -14.99 20.25
C GLU A 133 -20.62 -14.77 21.70
N ARG A 134 -20.68 -15.83 22.52
CA ARG A 134 -21.23 -15.76 23.88
C ARG A 134 -20.15 -15.57 24.96
N GLY A 135 -20.53 -14.90 26.05
CA GLY A 135 -19.70 -14.74 27.24
C GLY A 135 -18.43 -13.92 27.00
N ILE A 136 -17.30 -14.39 27.53
CA ILE A 136 -15.98 -13.72 27.40
C ILE A 136 -15.56 -13.61 25.92
N HIS A 137 -15.95 -14.58 25.09
CA HIS A 137 -15.59 -14.61 23.68
C HIS A 137 -16.19 -13.47 22.86
N GLY A 138 -17.36 -12.95 23.23
CA GLY A 138 -17.96 -11.78 22.57
C GLY A 138 -17.09 -10.53 22.68
N LYS A 139 -16.53 -10.27 23.87
CA LYS A 139 -15.59 -9.15 24.10
C LYS A 139 -14.28 -9.34 23.34
N ILE A 140 -13.72 -10.56 23.37
CA ILE A 140 -12.48 -10.90 22.65
C ILE A 140 -12.69 -10.75 21.14
N ARG A 141 -13.84 -11.19 20.61
CA ARG A 141 -14.17 -11.11 19.19
C ARG A 141 -14.12 -9.68 18.66
N LYS A 142 -14.65 -8.70 19.41
CA LYS A 142 -14.56 -7.26 19.03
C LYS A 142 -13.10 -6.84 18.82
N GLY A 143 -12.19 -7.26 19.70
CA GLY A 143 -10.75 -6.99 19.57
C GLY A 143 -10.13 -7.71 18.38
N VAL A 144 -10.43 -9.00 18.20
CA VAL A 144 -9.87 -9.82 17.11
C VAL A 144 -10.31 -9.31 15.73
N VAL A 145 -11.55 -8.86 15.56
CA VAL A 145 -12.02 -8.26 14.29
C VAL A 145 -11.18 -7.03 13.93
N LYS A 146 -10.96 -6.12 14.89
CA LYS A 146 -10.14 -4.91 14.67
C LYS A 146 -8.70 -5.27 14.34
N ALA A 147 -8.09 -6.17 15.11
CA ALA A 147 -6.72 -6.62 14.88
C ALA A 147 -6.55 -7.30 13.51
N HIS A 148 -7.46 -8.21 13.14
CA HIS A 148 -7.47 -8.89 11.86
C HIS A 148 -7.55 -7.89 10.70
N GLY A 149 -8.46 -6.91 10.80
CA GLY A 149 -8.63 -5.85 9.79
C GLY A 149 -7.42 -4.93 9.65
N ILE A 150 -6.80 -4.50 10.76
CA ILE A 150 -5.62 -3.62 10.73
C ILE A 150 -4.42 -4.35 10.13
N VAL A 151 -4.09 -5.54 10.65
CA VAL A 151 -2.94 -6.31 10.17
C VAL A 151 -3.14 -6.71 8.70
N GLY A 152 -4.35 -7.04 8.28
CA GLY A 152 -4.67 -7.34 6.88
C GLY A 152 -4.41 -6.15 5.95
N LYS A 153 -4.80 -4.93 6.34
CA LYS A 153 -4.59 -3.70 5.57
C LYS A 153 -3.13 -3.24 5.53
N LEU A 154 -2.32 -3.61 6.53
CA LEU A 154 -0.88 -3.35 6.54
C LEU A 154 -0.08 -4.37 5.71
N MET A 155 -0.67 -5.53 5.40
CA MET A 155 0.02 -6.62 4.71
C MET A 155 0.63 -6.23 3.35
N PRO A 156 0.00 -5.42 2.48
CA PRO A 156 0.62 -5.00 1.22
C PRO A 156 1.98 -4.31 1.40
N ILE A 157 2.15 -3.52 2.48
CA ILE A 157 3.42 -2.86 2.79
C ILE A 157 4.47 -3.90 3.20
N VAL A 158 4.10 -4.82 4.09
CA VAL A 158 4.99 -5.90 4.56
C VAL A 158 5.43 -6.80 3.40
N ILE A 159 4.50 -7.15 2.52
CA ILE A 159 4.77 -7.97 1.33
C ILE A 159 5.69 -7.22 0.36
N TRP A 160 5.41 -5.94 0.09
CA TRP A 160 6.25 -5.10 -0.76
C TRP A 160 7.68 -5.09 -0.25
N THR A 161 7.89 -4.84 1.05
CA THR A 161 9.21 -4.89 1.69
C THR A 161 9.89 -6.25 1.48
N GLN A 162 9.18 -7.36 1.65
CA GLN A 162 9.77 -8.69 1.44
C GLN A 162 10.16 -8.95 -0.02
N PHE A 163 9.40 -8.46 -0.99
CA PHE A 163 9.75 -8.54 -2.41
C PHE A 163 11.00 -7.73 -2.73
N LEU A 164 11.15 -6.53 -2.17
CA LEU A 164 12.38 -5.76 -2.31
C LEU A 164 13.57 -6.52 -1.73
N PHE A 165 13.44 -7.05 -0.52
CA PHE A 165 14.49 -7.85 0.11
C PHE A 165 14.83 -9.09 -0.73
N GLY A 166 13.84 -9.73 -1.34
CA GLY A 166 14.03 -10.85 -2.27
C GLY A 166 14.84 -10.46 -3.50
N GLY A 167 14.49 -9.34 -4.14
CA GLY A 167 15.25 -8.79 -5.27
C GLY A 167 16.70 -8.46 -4.89
N ILE A 168 16.89 -7.70 -3.81
CA ILE A 168 18.23 -7.35 -3.28
C ILE A 168 19.06 -8.60 -3.03
N THR A 169 18.46 -9.63 -2.42
CA THR A 169 19.14 -10.89 -2.11
C THR A 169 19.45 -11.69 -3.38
N ALA A 170 18.55 -11.72 -4.36
CA ALA A 170 18.74 -12.46 -5.61
C ALA A 170 19.94 -11.96 -6.42
N PHE A 171 20.21 -10.65 -6.37
CA PHE A 171 21.35 -10.01 -7.02
C PHE A 171 22.58 -9.84 -6.12
N GLY A 172 22.43 -9.97 -4.80
CA GLY A 172 23.53 -9.87 -3.85
C GLY A 172 23.92 -8.44 -3.48
N PHE A 173 23.03 -7.47 -3.69
CA PHE A 173 23.27 -6.03 -3.48
C PHE A 173 23.21 -5.60 -2.02
N CYS A 174 23.52 -4.32 -1.82
CA CYS A 174 23.25 -3.53 -0.64
C CYS A 174 24.00 -4.07 0.59
N ARG A 175 25.31 -4.26 0.42
CA ARG A 175 26.23 -4.72 1.46
C ARG A 175 27.39 -3.73 1.63
N GLY A 176 28.00 -3.75 2.81
CA GLY A 176 29.13 -2.88 3.14
C GLY A 176 28.79 -1.40 2.95
N ASP A 177 29.63 -0.70 2.22
CA ASP A 177 29.51 0.76 2.01
C ASP A 177 28.34 1.15 1.10
N HIS A 178 27.75 0.19 0.36
CA HIS A 178 26.62 0.45 -0.55
C HIS A 178 25.25 0.51 0.17
N VAL A 179 25.17 0.09 1.44
CA VAL A 179 23.91 0.00 2.19
C VAL A 179 23.14 1.33 2.21
N GLY A 180 23.83 2.45 2.45
CA GLY A 180 23.19 3.77 2.53
C GLY A 180 22.58 4.21 1.20
N GLN A 181 23.33 4.05 0.11
CA GLN A 181 22.90 4.40 -1.24
C GLN A 181 21.70 3.55 -1.67
N CYS A 182 21.78 2.24 -1.45
CA CYS A 182 20.68 1.30 -1.68
C CYS A 182 19.42 1.69 -0.89
N ALA A 183 19.56 1.94 0.41
CA ALA A 183 18.44 2.28 1.27
C ALA A 183 17.74 3.55 0.79
N ALA A 184 18.49 4.59 0.41
CA ALA A 184 17.94 5.81 -0.16
C ALA A 184 17.11 5.53 -1.43
N HIS A 185 17.64 4.72 -2.36
CA HIS A 185 16.96 4.39 -3.62
C HIS A 185 15.68 3.57 -3.40
N PHE A 186 15.76 2.51 -2.59
CA PHE A 186 14.61 1.65 -2.33
C PHE A 186 13.53 2.34 -1.49
N ILE A 187 13.91 3.13 -0.47
CA ILE A 187 12.93 3.83 0.38
C ILE A 187 12.24 4.95 -0.40
N MET A 188 12.99 5.86 -1.02
CA MET A 188 12.36 6.98 -1.74
C MET A 188 11.61 6.52 -2.98
N GLY A 189 12.14 5.54 -3.72
CA GLY A 189 11.43 4.99 -4.87
C GLY A 189 10.14 4.27 -4.49
N SER A 190 10.15 3.51 -3.38
CA SER A 190 8.92 2.95 -2.82
C SER A 190 7.93 4.02 -2.35
N ALA A 191 8.43 5.14 -1.80
CA ALA A 191 7.59 6.25 -1.38
C ALA A 191 6.86 6.91 -2.57
N PHE A 192 7.54 7.07 -3.73
CA PHE A 192 6.87 7.54 -4.95
C PHE A 192 5.79 6.58 -5.44
N ILE A 193 6.06 5.26 -5.44
CA ILE A 193 5.05 4.24 -5.79
C ILE A 193 3.87 4.30 -4.82
N ALA A 194 4.13 4.33 -3.51
CA ALA A 194 3.10 4.42 -2.48
C ALA A 194 2.26 5.69 -2.64
N TYR A 195 2.88 6.83 -2.96
CA TYR A 195 2.18 8.06 -3.25
C TYR A 195 1.30 7.93 -4.50
N GLY A 196 1.82 7.36 -5.59
CA GLY A 196 1.04 7.03 -6.78
C GLY A 196 -0.19 6.14 -6.47
N ILE A 197 -0.03 5.12 -5.61
CA ILE A 197 -1.13 4.26 -5.14
C ILE A 197 -2.17 5.06 -4.36
N ILE A 198 -1.73 5.88 -3.40
CA ILE A 198 -2.63 6.72 -2.60
C ILE A 198 -3.39 7.68 -3.52
N LEU A 199 -2.73 8.32 -4.49
CA LEU A 199 -3.40 9.18 -5.46
C LEU A 199 -4.41 8.42 -6.31
N THR A 200 -4.11 7.18 -6.71
CA THR A 200 -5.03 6.33 -7.46
C THR A 200 -6.27 5.98 -6.63
N ILE A 201 -6.09 5.64 -5.35
CA ILE A 201 -7.19 5.38 -4.41
C ILE A 201 -8.03 6.64 -4.20
N LEU A 202 -7.40 7.81 -3.99
CA LEU A 202 -8.10 9.08 -3.81
C LEU A 202 -8.88 9.51 -5.05
N LEU A 203 -8.30 9.29 -6.24
CA LEU A 203 -8.93 9.57 -7.52
C LEU A 203 -10.19 8.73 -7.71
N LEU A 204 -10.10 7.42 -7.46
CA LEU A 204 -11.18 6.48 -7.75
C LEU A 204 -12.23 6.44 -6.63
N VAL A 205 -11.83 6.29 -5.37
CA VAL A 205 -12.77 5.97 -4.28
C VAL A 205 -12.64 6.88 -3.05
N GLY A 206 -11.64 7.77 -2.99
CA GLY A 206 -11.38 8.59 -1.80
C GLY A 206 -12.08 9.96 -1.75
N GLN A 207 -12.91 10.30 -2.74
CA GLN A 207 -13.59 11.60 -2.80
C GLN A 207 -14.54 11.84 -1.61
N LEU A 208 -15.27 10.80 -1.17
CA LEU A 208 -16.15 10.89 0.00
C LEU A 208 -15.36 11.13 1.29
N TRP A 209 -14.26 10.39 1.47
CA TRP A 209 -13.38 10.57 2.62
C TRP A 209 -12.81 12.00 2.69
N LEU A 210 -12.33 12.54 1.56
CA LEU A 210 -11.85 13.93 1.50
C LEU A 210 -12.93 14.93 1.91
N ARG A 211 -14.17 14.77 1.41
CA ARG A 211 -15.31 15.64 1.80
C ARG A 211 -15.57 15.59 3.32
N LYS A 212 -15.52 14.40 3.94
CA LYS A 212 -15.72 14.24 5.40
C LYS A 212 -14.64 14.93 6.23
N THR A 213 -13.39 14.89 5.79
CA THR A 213 -12.28 15.52 6.55
C THR A 213 -12.36 17.04 6.59
N GLY A 214 -13.11 17.67 5.66
CA GLY A 214 -13.10 19.12 5.51
C GLY A 214 -11.70 19.64 5.18
N ARG A 215 -10.89 18.88 4.42
CA ARG A 215 -9.55 19.24 3.95
C ARG A 215 -9.42 18.91 2.46
N SER A 216 -8.62 19.70 1.75
CA SER A 216 -8.27 19.39 0.36
C SER A 216 -7.21 18.29 0.33
N GLN A 217 -7.10 17.59 -0.80
CA GLN A 217 -6.05 16.59 -0.97
C GLN A 217 -4.65 17.21 -0.75
N GLU A 218 -4.45 18.40 -1.31
CA GLU A 218 -3.18 19.12 -1.24
C GLU A 218 -2.81 19.52 0.17
N PHE A 219 -3.77 19.63 1.10
CA PHE A 219 -3.46 19.82 2.52
C PHE A 219 -2.66 18.64 3.07
N PHE A 220 -3.10 17.41 2.78
CA PHE A 220 -2.44 16.19 3.23
C PHE A 220 -1.12 15.98 2.50
N ASP A 221 -1.09 16.20 1.17
CA ASP A 221 0.14 16.11 0.38
C ASP A 221 1.18 17.11 0.93
N SER A 222 0.77 18.36 1.20
CA SER A 222 1.65 19.40 1.74
C SER A 222 2.09 19.11 3.18
N LEU A 223 1.27 18.45 3.99
CA LEU A 223 1.63 18.02 5.34
C LEU A 223 2.74 16.98 5.31
N VAL A 224 2.62 15.98 4.44
CA VAL A 224 3.64 14.94 4.27
C VAL A 224 4.94 15.55 3.72
N ILE A 225 4.83 16.41 2.69
CA ILE A 225 5.97 17.16 2.14
C ILE A 225 6.65 17.99 3.24
N ALA A 226 5.88 18.65 4.10
CA ALA A 226 6.40 19.44 5.21
C ALA A 226 7.15 18.58 6.24
N ALA A 227 6.52 17.49 6.69
CA ALA A 227 7.09 16.61 7.70
C ALA A 227 8.35 15.90 7.17
N TRP A 228 8.29 15.33 5.96
CA TRP A 228 9.42 14.64 5.35
C TRP A 228 10.57 15.60 5.05
N GLY A 229 10.28 16.77 4.47
CA GLY A 229 11.31 17.78 4.19
C GLY A 229 12.03 18.25 5.46
N CYS A 230 11.30 18.36 6.57
CA CYS A 230 11.86 18.74 7.87
C CYS A 230 12.82 17.65 8.37
N VAL A 231 12.38 16.40 8.40
CA VAL A 231 13.24 15.26 8.79
C VAL A 231 14.47 15.21 7.89
N ASN A 232 14.29 15.22 6.56
CA ASN A 232 15.38 15.13 5.60
C ASN A 232 16.42 16.26 5.77
N THR A 233 15.96 17.49 6.00
CA THR A 233 16.86 18.64 6.25
C THR A 233 17.79 18.40 7.43
N PHE A 234 17.27 17.81 8.51
CA PHE A 234 18.02 17.66 9.76
C PHE A 234 18.69 16.29 9.92
N THR A 235 18.42 15.31 9.04
CA THR A 235 19.02 13.97 9.11
C THR A 235 20.04 13.69 8.02
N GLU A 236 20.02 14.44 6.91
CA GLU A 236 20.89 14.17 5.77
C GLU A 236 22.37 14.44 6.08
N HIS A 237 22.67 15.60 6.66
CA HIS A 237 24.01 15.88 7.15
C HIS A 237 24.20 15.36 8.58
N ARG A 238 25.30 14.64 8.81
CA ARG A 238 25.70 14.24 10.16
C ARG A 238 26.29 15.45 10.88
N TRP A 239 25.44 16.18 11.59
CA TRP A 239 25.82 17.36 12.36
C TRP A 239 27.02 17.07 13.26
N GLY A 240 28.08 17.87 13.10
CA GLY A 240 29.36 17.69 13.79
C GLY A 240 30.46 17.06 12.92
N THR A 241 30.16 16.69 11.67
CA THR A 241 31.15 16.24 10.68
C THR A 241 31.35 17.28 9.57
N ALA A 242 32.40 17.12 8.75
CA ALA A 242 32.62 18.02 7.61
C ALA A 242 31.59 17.78 6.50
N TRP A 243 31.16 18.84 5.82
CA TRP A 243 30.25 18.74 4.67
C TRP A 243 30.91 17.99 3.51
N VAL A 244 30.21 16.99 2.96
CA VAL A 244 30.69 16.18 1.82
C VAL A 244 29.98 16.57 0.52
N LYS A 245 30.52 16.14 -0.63
CA LYS A 245 30.24 16.59 -2.00
C LYS A 245 28.75 16.56 -2.43
N ASN A 246 27.85 15.89 -1.69
CA ASN A 246 26.41 15.83 -1.98
C ASN A 246 25.51 16.34 -0.84
N ASP A 247 26.04 16.56 0.37
CA ASP A 247 25.26 16.93 1.56
C ASP A 247 24.45 18.21 1.34
N LEU A 248 25.05 19.20 0.68
CA LEU A 248 24.40 20.49 0.42
C LEU A 248 23.22 20.35 -0.55
N GLN A 249 23.36 19.52 -1.60
CA GLN A 249 22.28 19.30 -2.57
C GLN A 249 21.09 18.59 -1.92
N HIS A 250 21.35 17.52 -1.17
CA HIS A 250 20.29 16.74 -0.52
C HIS A 250 19.63 17.52 0.63
N THR A 251 20.42 18.25 1.43
CA THR A 251 19.88 19.13 2.48
C THR A 251 19.04 20.26 1.89
N ALA A 252 19.50 20.90 0.81
CA ALA A 252 18.72 21.93 0.12
C ALA A 252 17.39 21.40 -0.44
N MET A 253 17.37 20.16 -0.92
CA MET A 253 16.13 19.48 -1.33
C MET A 253 15.16 19.31 -0.15
N GLY A 254 15.66 18.92 1.03
CA GLY A 254 14.86 18.91 2.26
C GLY A 254 14.28 20.28 2.59
N ILE A 255 15.09 21.34 2.51
CA ILE A 255 14.70 22.71 2.84
C ILE A 255 13.54 23.20 1.97
N ILE A 256 13.66 23.04 0.66
CA ILE A 256 12.59 23.47 -0.26
C ILE A 256 11.31 22.67 -0.01
N TRP A 257 11.41 21.37 0.30
CA TRP A 257 10.25 20.54 0.62
C TRP A 257 9.49 21.09 1.83
N TRP A 258 10.15 21.33 2.97
CA TRP A 258 9.37 21.76 4.14
C TRP A 258 8.89 23.20 4.06
N CYS A 259 9.68 24.11 3.51
CA CYS A 259 9.26 25.49 3.28
C CYS A 259 8.04 25.55 2.35
N ALA A 260 8.08 24.84 1.22
CA ALA A 260 6.95 24.78 0.30
C ALA A 260 5.76 24.04 0.92
N GLY A 261 5.99 22.94 1.65
CA GLY A 261 4.93 22.22 2.37
C GLY A 261 4.15 23.12 3.31
N LEU A 262 4.81 23.98 4.09
CA LEU A 262 4.13 24.98 4.94
C LEU A 262 3.26 25.95 4.14
N VAL A 263 3.75 26.43 2.98
CA VAL A 263 2.97 27.26 2.06
C VAL A 263 1.75 26.51 1.52
N GLY A 264 1.91 25.24 1.13
CA GLY A 264 0.84 24.39 0.63
C GLY A 264 -0.25 24.14 1.68
N ILE A 265 0.14 23.89 2.94
CA ILE A 265 -0.79 23.79 4.07
C ILE A 265 -1.58 25.09 4.23
N TRP A 266 -0.89 26.24 4.20
CA TRP A 266 -1.52 27.55 4.37
C TRP A 266 -2.52 27.87 3.25
N LEU A 267 -2.16 27.59 1.99
CA LEU A 267 -3.01 27.84 0.82
C LEU A 267 -4.15 26.84 0.65
N SER A 268 -4.18 25.76 1.43
CA SER A 268 -5.22 24.72 1.36
C SER A 268 -6.57 25.12 1.96
N ARG A 269 -6.74 26.39 2.34
CA ARG A 269 -7.98 26.94 2.92
C ARG A 269 -8.34 28.28 2.33
N THR A 270 -9.65 28.54 2.18
CA THR A 270 -10.17 29.89 1.88
C THR A 270 -10.16 30.77 3.13
N ARG A 271 -10.46 32.07 2.96
CA ARG A 271 -10.63 33.00 4.09
C ARG A 271 -11.68 32.52 5.09
N ASP A 272 -12.73 31.87 4.61
CA ASP A 272 -13.83 31.33 5.43
C ASP A 272 -13.49 29.96 6.05
N GLY A 273 -12.26 29.45 5.85
CA GLY A 273 -11.83 28.14 6.35
C GLY A 273 -12.25 26.94 5.50
N ARG A 274 -12.90 27.15 4.33
CA ARG A 274 -13.29 26.05 3.43
C ARG A 274 -12.08 25.42 2.73
N PRO A 275 -12.09 24.11 2.43
CA PRO A 275 -11.02 23.45 1.69
C PRO A 275 -10.76 24.11 0.34
N LYS A 276 -9.48 24.27 -0.01
CA LYS A 276 -9.07 24.80 -1.31
C LYS A 276 -7.93 23.97 -1.90
N ARG A 277 -8.04 23.61 -3.18
CA ARG A 277 -6.95 22.99 -3.96
C ARG A 277 -5.83 24.03 -4.17
N ASN A 278 -4.58 23.60 -4.30
CA ASN A 278 -3.48 24.50 -4.64
C ASN A 278 -2.39 23.78 -5.45
N LEU A 279 -1.41 24.51 -5.97
CA LEU A 279 -0.43 23.95 -6.91
C LEU A 279 0.89 23.54 -6.23
N ILE A 280 1.04 23.77 -4.93
CA ILE A 280 2.33 23.66 -4.25
C ILE A 280 2.90 22.23 -4.29
N PRO A 281 2.13 21.16 -4.00
CA PRO A 281 2.65 19.80 -4.15
C PRO A 281 3.16 19.49 -5.58
N GLY A 282 2.44 19.94 -6.62
CA GLY A 282 2.86 19.77 -8.00
C GLY A 282 4.15 20.52 -8.33
N ILE A 283 4.32 21.73 -7.80
CA ILE A 283 5.55 22.54 -7.95
C ILE A 283 6.74 21.86 -7.25
N VAL A 284 6.56 21.35 -6.02
CA VAL A 284 7.63 20.65 -5.28
C VAL A 284 8.09 19.42 -6.04
N ILE A 285 7.16 18.61 -6.57
CA ILE A 285 7.48 17.44 -7.39
C ILE A 285 8.26 17.86 -8.65
N LEU A 286 7.83 18.93 -9.31
CA LEU A 286 8.50 19.47 -10.51
C LEU A 286 9.94 19.91 -10.20
N LEU A 287 10.14 20.68 -9.13
CA LEU A 287 11.48 21.15 -8.71
C LEU A 287 12.37 19.99 -8.29
N THR A 288 11.79 18.98 -7.63
CA THR A 288 12.52 17.75 -7.26
C THR A 288 12.98 17.02 -8.52
N GLY A 289 12.11 16.84 -9.50
CA GLY A 289 12.47 16.21 -10.77
C GLY A 289 13.57 16.97 -11.51
N TRP A 290 13.50 18.30 -11.55
CA TRP A 290 14.57 19.13 -12.12
C TRP A 290 15.90 18.92 -11.40
N GLY A 291 15.92 18.99 -10.06
CA GLY A 291 17.14 18.78 -9.28
C GLY A 291 17.75 17.40 -9.47
N MET A 292 16.91 16.36 -9.54
CA MET A 292 17.36 14.98 -9.74
C MET A 292 17.82 14.72 -11.18
N SER A 293 17.26 15.41 -12.18
CA SER A 293 17.70 15.29 -13.58
C SER A 293 19.13 15.79 -13.82
N ALA A 294 19.62 16.66 -12.93
CA ALA A 294 20.97 17.24 -12.96
C ALA A 294 21.87 16.69 -11.84
N HIS A 295 21.43 15.66 -11.12
CA HIS A 295 22.20 15.09 -10.02
C HIS A 295 23.43 14.35 -10.55
N PRO A 296 24.66 14.73 -10.12
CA PRO A 296 25.89 14.15 -10.66
C PRO A 296 26.01 12.67 -10.27
N GLN A 297 26.37 11.82 -11.23
CA GLN A 297 26.67 10.41 -11.02
C GLN A 297 28.07 10.10 -11.56
N THR A 298 28.70 9.07 -11.00
CA THR A 298 30.05 8.63 -11.41
C THR A 298 30.01 7.80 -12.70
N LEU A 299 28.94 7.02 -12.90
CA LEU A 299 28.76 6.15 -14.06
C LEU A 299 27.85 6.82 -15.10
N PRO A 300 28.26 6.93 -16.39
CA PRO A 300 27.44 7.56 -17.43
C PRO A 300 26.05 6.92 -17.61
N LEU A 301 25.95 5.59 -17.47
CA LEU A 301 24.67 4.89 -17.50
C LEU A 301 23.74 5.35 -16.38
N SER A 302 24.27 5.51 -15.15
CA SER A 302 23.51 6.01 -14.01
C SER A 302 23.01 7.44 -14.26
N SER A 303 23.85 8.32 -14.80
CA SER A 303 23.46 9.71 -15.14
C SER A 303 22.27 9.74 -16.11
N MET A 304 22.27 8.89 -17.14
CA MET A 304 21.17 8.83 -18.11
C MET A 304 19.88 8.31 -17.49
N VAL A 305 19.94 7.28 -16.64
CA VAL A 305 18.76 6.75 -15.93
C VAL A 305 18.20 7.78 -14.95
N HIS A 306 19.06 8.47 -14.18
CA HIS A 306 18.65 9.55 -13.27
C HIS A 306 18.05 10.75 -14.02
N GLN A 307 18.57 11.09 -15.20
CA GLN A 307 18.01 12.13 -16.04
C GLN A 307 16.58 11.79 -16.46
N VAL A 308 16.34 10.55 -16.94
CA VAL A 308 14.98 10.09 -17.28
C VAL A 308 14.08 10.09 -16.06
N PHE A 309 14.54 9.59 -14.91
CA PHE A 309 13.81 9.69 -13.63
C PHE A 309 13.38 11.13 -13.33
N GLY A 310 14.31 12.08 -13.43
CA GLY A 310 14.03 13.49 -13.21
C GLY A 310 12.98 14.04 -14.18
N TYR A 311 13.06 13.69 -15.47
CA TYR A 311 12.05 14.09 -16.46
C TYR A 311 10.68 13.47 -16.21
N THR A 312 10.61 12.19 -15.83
CA THR A 312 9.36 11.53 -15.46
C THR A 312 8.72 12.21 -14.24
N LEU A 313 9.53 12.58 -13.24
CA LEU A 313 9.05 13.27 -12.04
C LEU A 313 8.62 14.72 -12.34
N MET A 314 9.36 15.43 -13.20
CA MET A 314 8.93 16.74 -13.71
C MET A 314 7.60 16.65 -14.43
N ALA A 315 7.42 15.65 -15.30
CA ALA A 315 6.17 15.40 -15.99
C ALA A 315 5.03 15.16 -15.00
N ALA A 316 5.24 14.39 -13.92
CA ALA A 316 4.23 14.17 -12.88
C ALA A 316 3.80 15.49 -12.22
N GLY A 317 4.76 16.37 -11.89
CA GLY A 317 4.47 17.70 -11.34
C GLY A 317 3.70 18.60 -12.32
N ILE A 318 4.10 18.60 -13.59
CA ILE A 318 3.42 19.37 -14.65
C ILE A 318 2.00 18.85 -14.87
N THR A 319 1.80 17.54 -15.03
CA THR A 319 0.46 16.97 -15.21
C THR A 319 -0.43 17.25 -14.01
N ARG A 320 0.13 17.28 -12.79
CA ARG A 320 -0.64 17.65 -11.59
C ARG A 320 -1.09 19.11 -11.61
N ILE A 321 -0.21 20.02 -12.02
CA ILE A 321 -0.56 21.44 -12.19
C ILE A 321 -1.64 21.59 -13.26
N VAL A 322 -1.47 20.92 -14.41
CA VAL A 322 -2.45 20.97 -15.51
C VAL A 322 -3.80 20.39 -15.08
N GLU A 323 -3.79 19.28 -14.35
CA GLU A 323 -4.98 18.64 -13.79
C GLU A 323 -5.77 19.64 -12.92
N ILE A 324 -5.11 20.27 -11.94
CA ILE A 324 -5.76 21.19 -11.00
C ILE A 324 -6.25 22.44 -11.72
N SER A 325 -5.42 23.07 -12.54
CA SER A 325 -5.72 24.36 -13.17
C SER A 325 -6.72 24.27 -14.31
N PHE A 326 -6.63 23.25 -15.18
CA PHE A 326 -7.39 23.20 -16.43
C PHE A 326 -8.47 22.12 -16.46
N VAL A 327 -8.18 20.91 -15.94
CA VAL A 327 -9.14 19.79 -15.96
C VAL A 327 -10.18 19.97 -14.86
N LEU A 328 -9.73 20.12 -13.62
CA LEU A 328 -10.59 20.30 -12.45
C LEU A 328 -11.02 21.76 -12.27
N ARG A 329 -10.16 22.72 -12.62
CA ARG A 329 -10.35 24.16 -12.37
C ARG A 329 -10.58 24.42 -10.88
N ASP A 330 -9.66 23.94 -10.05
CA ASP A 330 -9.71 23.96 -8.58
C ASP A 330 -10.90 23.23 -7.92
N ARG A 331 -11.72 22.50 -8.69
CA ARG A 331 -12.78 21.64 -8.15
C ARG A 331 -12.21 20.34 -7.56
N SER A 332 -12.98 19.70 -6.69
CA SER A 332 -12.59 18.42 -6.08
C SER A 332 -12.71 17.23 -7.04
N ALA A 333 -13.67 17.25 -7.96
CA ALA A 333 -13.92 16.20 -8.95
C ALA A 333 -14.44 16.79 -10.27
N THR A 334 -14.31 16.02 -11.36
CA THR A 334 -14.83 16.35 -12.70
C THR A 334 -16.36 16.24 -12.76
N THR A 335 -16.92 15.23 -12.10
CA THR A 335 -18.37 15.01 -11.96
C THR A 335 -18.82 15.20 -10.51
N THR A 336 -20.11 15.48 -10.30
CA THR A 336 -20.68 15.68 -8.96
C THR A 336 -20.74 14.39 -8.14
N ASP A 337 -20.93 13.26 -8.82
CA ASP A 337 -20.96 11.91 -8.29
C ASP A 337 -19.57 11.27 -8.18
N GLY A 338 -18.55 11.83 -8.84
CA GLY A 338 -17.16 11.36 -8.79
C GLY A 338 -16.95 9.97 -9.41
N SER A 339 -17.88 9.49 -10.23
CA SER A 339 -17.91 8.11 -10.74
C SER A 339 -16.99 7.86 -11.93
N ASP A 340 -16.62 8.91 -12.68
CA ASP A 340 -15.82 8.78 -13.90
C ASP A 340 -14.70 9.85 -13.96
N PRO A 341 -13.47 9.52 -13.52
CA PRO A 341 -12.34 10.44 -13.64
C PRO A 341 -11.90 10.58 -15.09
N ASN A 342 -11.49 11.79 -15.47
CA ASN A 342 -10.95 12.03 -16.80
C ASN A 342 -9.64 11.25 -17.01
N SER A 343 -9.43 10.71 -18.21
CA SER A 343 -8.19 9.99 -18.59
C SER A 343 -6.90 10.74 -18.20
N PHE A 344 -6.90 12.08 -18.25
CA PHE A 344 -5.76 12.92 -17.88
C PHE A 344 -5.39 12.80 -16.38
N GLN A 345 -6.35 12.53 -15.50
CA GLN A 345 -6.13 12.44 -14.06
C GLN A 345 -5.31 11.21 -13.66
N TYR A 346 -5.21 10.21 -14.52
CA TYR A 346 -4.38 9.02 -14.30
C TYR A 346 -2.89 9.28 -14.58
N LEU A 347 -2.53 10.36 -15.28
CA LEU A 347 -1.14 10.65 -15.66
C LEU A 347 -0.26 10.88 -14.44
N THR A 348 -0.67 11.76 -13.52
CA THR A 348 0.13 12.06 -12.32
C THR A 348 0.37 10.82 -11.46
N PRO A 349 -0.67 10.04 -11.07
CA PRO A 349 -0.45 8.79 -10.35
C PRO A 349 0.51 7.88 -11.11
N PHE A 350 0.24 7.56 -12.38
CA PHE A 350 1.07 6.63 -13.17
C PHE A 350 2.54 7.06 -13.25
N LEU A 351 2.80 8.34 -13.50
CA LEU A 351 4.17 8.87 -13.58
C LEU A 351 4.90 8.75 -12.24
N LEU A 352 4.20 8.79 -11.09
CA LEU A 352 4.82 8.49 -9.79
C LEU A 352 5.17 7.01 -9.62
N TYR A 353 4.37 6.07 -10.13
CA TYR A 353 4.77 4.66 -10.17
C TYR A 353 6.05 4.50 -11.02
N ALA A 354 6.07 5.09 -12.20
CA ALA A 354 7.21 5.01 -13.11
C ALA A 354 8.47 5.64 -12.48
N SER A 355 8.36 6.85 -11.93
CA SER A 355 9.45 7.52 -11.21
C SER A 355 9.98 6.67 -10.06
N GLY A 356 9.11 6.02 -9.29
CA GLY A 356 9.56 5.17 -8.20
C GLY A 356 10.34 3.94 -8.67
N PHE A 357 9.91 3.25 -9.73
CA PHE A 357 10.69 2.14 -10.30
C PHE A 357 12.00 2.60 -10.94
N LEU A 358 12.00 3.75 -11.64
CA LEU A 358 13.23 4.34 -12.18
C LEU A 358 14.23 4.65 -11.08
N PHE A 359 13.77 5.22 -9.96
CA PHE A 359 14.64 5.55 -8.83
C PHE A 359 15.15 4.30 -8.11
N MET A 360 14.29 3.32 -7.80
CA MET A 360 14.72 2.06 -7.20
C MET A 360 15.71 1.31 -8.10
N GLY A 361 15.50 1.38 -9.41
CA GLY A 361 16.31 0.70 -10.40
C GLY A 361 17.67 1.35 -10.65
N ALA A 362 17.99 2.49 -10.03
CA ALA A 362 19.20 3.27 -10.32
C ALA A 362 20.31 3.14 -9.24
N THR A 363 20.32 2.06 -8.45
CA THR A 363 21.40 1.81 -7.47
C THR A 363 22.75 1.63 -8.16
N GLU A 364 23.85 2.05 -7.52
CA GLU A 364 25.20 1.97 -8.08
C GLU A 364 25.58 0.55 -8.56
N GLU A 365 25.32 -0.47 -7.74
CA GLU A 365 25.63 -1.87 -8.06
C GLU A 365 24.83 -2.39 -9.27
N GLN A 366 23.52 -2.09 -9.34
CA GLN A 366 22.68 -2.43 -10.48
C GLN A 366 23.16 -1.72 -11.76
N MET A 367 23.53 -0.44 -11.68
CA MET A 367 24.03 0.30 -12.84
C MET A 367 25.35 -0.26 -13.34
N GLN A 368 26.23 -0.69 -12.44
CA GLN A 368 27.48 -1.31 -12.85
C GLN A 368 27.23 -2.62 -13.61
N ILE A 369 26.36 -3.50 -13.08
CA ILE A 369 26.02 -4.77 -13.75
C ILE A 369 25.43 -4.57 -15.13
N LEU A 370 24.52 -3.60 -15.28
CA LEU A 370 23.93 -3.29 -16.58
C LEU A 370 24.97 -2.73 -17.55
N SER A 371 25.88 -1.89 -17.05
CA SER A 371 26.97 -1.33 -17.84
C SER A 371 27.93 -2.42 -18.33
N ASP A 372 28.31 -3.34 -17.46
CA ASP A 372 29.18 -4.47 -17.77
C ASP A 372 28.52 -5.46 -18.76
N ALA A 373 27.20 -5.59 -18.69
CA ALA A 373 26.41 -6.38 -19.64
C ALA A 373 26.07 -5.63 -20.95
N HIS A 374 26.59 -4.41 -21.14
CA HIS A 374 26.31 -3.54 -22.29
C HIS A 374 24.80 -3.26 -22.53
N VAL A 375 24.01 -3.24 -21.45
CA VAL A 375 22.58 -2.89 -21.53
C VAL A 375 22.43 -1.39 -21.66
N THR A 376 21.69 -0.94 -22.68
CA THR A 376 21.43 0.48 -22.88
C THR A 376 20.43 1.03 -21.87
N HIS A 377 20.58 2.31 -21.51
CA HIS A 377 19.61 3.01 -20.65
C HIS A 377 18.19 2.95 -21.23
N VAL A 378 18.02 3.06 -22.55
CA VAL A 378 16.70 3.03 -23.20
C VAL A 378 15.99 1.70 -22.95
N SER A 379 16.64 0.57 -23.23
CA SER A 379 16.06 -0.75 -23.01
C SER A 379 15.70 -0.96 -21.54
N TYR A 380 16.58 -0.55 -20.64
CA TYR A 380 16.36 -0.69 -19.20
C TYR A 380 15.20 0.17 -18.69
N VAL A 381 15.15 1.44 -19.10
CA VAL A 381 14.05 2.36 -18.78
C VAL A 381 12.71 1.80 -19.25
N LEU A 382 12.63 1.27 -20.48
CA LEU A 382 11.39 0.68 -21.00
C LEU A 382 10.92 -0.54 -20.19
N ILE A 383 11.86 -1.35 -19.69
CA ILE A 383 11.54 -2.46 -18.79
C ILE A 383 10.95 -1.92 -17.47
N LEU A 384 11.56 -0.90 -16.86
CA LEU A 384 11.06 -0.31 -15.62
C LEU A 384 9.67 0.32 -15.79
N TYR A 385 9.44 1.02 -16.91
CA TYR A 385 8.11 1.52 -17.26
C TYR A 385 7.09 0.40 -17.45
N SER A 386 7.49 -0.71 -18.07
CA SER A 386 6.61 -1.88 -18.24
C SER A 386 6.18 -2.47 -16.90
N ILE A 387 7.10 -2.57 -15.93
CA ILE A 387 6.80 -3.00 -14.57
C ILE A 387 5.85 -1.99 -13.89
N ALA A 388 6.07 -0.68 -14.08
CA ALA A 388 5.18 0.35 -13.57
C ALA A 388 3.75 0.22 -14.13
N PHE A 389 3.60 -0.05 -15.44
CA PHE A 389 2.30 -0.31 -16.05
C PHE A 389 1.60 -1.54 -15.46
N LEU A 390 2.32 -2.64 -15.24
CA LEU A 390 1.75 -3.85 -14.65
C LEU A 390 1.27 -3.61 -13.22
N LEU A 391 2.06 -2.93 -12.39
CA LEU A 391 1.64 -2.58 -11.03
C LEU A 391 0.45 -1.61 -11.03
N PHE A 392 0.49 -0.59 -11.90
CA PHE A 392 -0.60 0.36 -12.05
C PHE A 392 -1.90 -0.33 -12.49
N LEU A 393 -1.84 -1.23 -13.47
CA LEU A 393 -2.97 -2.05 -13.90
C LEU A 393 -3.51 -2.88 -12.73
N PHE A 394 -2.64 -3.59 -12.02
CA PHE A 394 -3.05 -4.44 -10.91
C PHE A 394 -3.74 -3.66 -9.80
N VAL A 395 -3.21 -2.48 -9.42
CA VAL A 395 -3.84 -1.60 -8.42
C VAL A 395 -5.20 -1.10 -8.92
N ASN A 396 -5.32 -0.70 -10.18
CA ASN A 396 -6.60 -0.33 -10.77
C ASN A 396 -7.60 -1.48 -10.75
N MET A 397 -7.18 -2.72 -11.05
CA MET A 397 -8.05 -3.90 -10.97
C MET A 397 -8.56 -4.14 -9.54
N LEU A 398 -7.70 -4.00 -8.53
CA LEU A 398 -8.08 -4.14 -7.12
C LEU A 398 -9.07 -3.06 -6.69
N ILE A 399 -8.82 -1.81 -7.05
CA ILE A 399 -9.72 -0.70 -6.71
C ILE A 399 -11.04 -0.85 -7.47
N HIS A 400 -11.02 -1.24 -8.74
CA HIS A 400 -12.21 -1.50 -9.54
C HIS A 400 -13.07 -2.62 -8.93
N LEU A 401 -12.45 -3.71 -8.46
CA LEU A 401 -13.14 -4.79 -7.77
C LEU A 401 -13.89 -4.30 -6.52
N TYR A 402 -13.26 -3.41 -5.74
CA TYR A 402 -13.90 -2.75 -4.59
C TYR A 402 -15.04 -1.82 -5.02
N ALA A 403 -14.74 -0.93 -5.96
CA ALA A 403 -15.61 0.08 -6.52
C ALA A 403 -16.95 -0.46 -7.03
N VAL A 404 -16.92 -1.45 -7.94
CA VAL A 404 -18.13 -2.00 -8.56
C VAL A 404 -19.07 -2.60 -7.52
N HIS A 405 -18.53 -3.18 -6.46
CA HIS A 405 -19.34 -3.71 -5.38
C HIS A 405 -20.05 -2.60 -4.59
N VAL A 406 -19.28 -1.60 -4.16
CA VAL A 406 -19.81 -0.48 -3.37
C VAL A 406 -20.86 0.33 -4.14
N TRP A 407 -20.56 0.70 -5.39
CA TRP A 407 -21.54 1.45 -6.20
C TRP A 407 -22.74 0.60 -6.62
N GLY A 408 -22.55 -0.69 -6.87
CA GLY A 408 -23.63 -1.61 -7.19
C GLY A 408 -24.65 -1.79 -6.05
N GLU A 409 -24.23 -1.71 -4.79
CA GLU A 409 -25.13 -1.74 -3.63
C GLU A 409 -25.91 -0.42 -3.48
N THR A 410 -25.25 0.74 -3.61
CA THR A 410 -25.93 2.05 -3.50
C THR A 410 -27.09 2.20 -4.50
N THR A 411 -26.93 1.75 -5.74
CA THR A 411 -28.00 1.82 -6.76
C THR A 411 -29.20 0.92 -6.42
N LYS A 412 -28.96 -0.23 -5.77
CA LYS A 412 -30.04 -1.13 -5.32
C LYS A 412 -30.80 -0.54 -4.14
N SER A 413 -30.10 0.02 -3.16
CA SER A 413 -30.69 0.74 -2.01
C SER A 413 -31.56 1.92 -2.48
N ASP A 414 -31.07 2.73 -3.41
CA ASP A 414 -31.83 3.85 -3.99
C ASP A 414 -33.11 3.38 -4.72
N THR A 415 -33.06 2.23 -5.41
CA THR A 415 -34.23 1.68 -6.12
C THR A 415 -35.29 1.13 -5.16
N GLU A 416 -34.88 0.51 -4.05
CA GLU A 416 -35.80 0.00 -3.03
C GLU A 416 -36.42 1.12 -2.18
N THR A 417 -35.64 2.15 -1.84
CA THR A 417 -36.16 3.35 -1.14
C THR A 417 -37.12 4.16 -2.01
N LEU A 418 -36.90 4.25 -3.32
CA LEU A 418 -37.83 4.86 -4.27
C LEU A 418 -39.14 4.06 -4.41
N ARG A 419 -39.10 2.73 -4.25
CA ARG A 419 -40.31 1.88 -4.24
C ARG A 419 -41.08 1.97 -2.93
N ALA A 420 -40.41 2.22 -1.81
CA ALA A 420 -41.05 2.26 -0.49
C ALA A 420 -41.76 3.59 -0.16
N ASN A 421 -41.37 4.72 -0.78
CA ASN A 421 -41.93 6.03 -0.46
C ASN A 421 -42.65 6.69 -1.65
N GLY A 422 -43.88 6.25 -1.90
CA GLY A 422 -44.84 6.99 -2.71
C GLY A 422 -45.42 8.20 -1.96
N ARG A 423 -44.68 9.31 -1.87
CA ARG A 423 -45.17 10.71 -1.75
C ARG A 423 -44.00 11.71 -1.59
N PRO A 424 -43.96 12.81 -2.37
CA PRO A 424 -42.88 13.80 -2.25
C PRO A 424 -43.20 14.80 -1.14
N ASN A 425 -42.37 14.86 -0.10
CA ASN A 425 -42.41 15.95 0.89
C ASN A 425 -41.14 16.81 0.74
N GLY A 426 -41.34 18.10 0.48
CA GLY A 426 -40.33 19.07 0.05
C GLY A 426 -39.45 19.64 1.16
N HIS A 427 -38.67 18.79 1.82
CA HIS A 427 -37.51 19.23 2.61
C HIS A 427 -36.25 18.63 2.01
N ALA A 428 -35.27 19.49 1.73
CA ALA A 428 -33.97 19.11 1.18
C ALA A 428 -33.33 18.05 2.08
N ARG A 429 -33.45 16.78 1.68
CA ARG A 429 -32.82 15.66 2.36
C ARG A 429 -31.30 15.73 2.10
N PRO A 430 -30.46 15.48 3.12
CA PRO A 430 -29.05 15.22 2.88
C PRO A 430 -28.90 14.02 1.92
N ASP A 431 -27.87 14.07 1.07
CA ASP A 431 -27.58 13.10 0.02
C ASP A 431 -27.63 11.65 0.56
N PRO A 432 -28.52 10.77 0.06
CA PRO A 432 -28.64 9.36 0.51
C PRO A 432 -27.30 8.61 0.50
N ARG A 433 -26.38 9.01 -0.38
CA ARG A 433 -25.02 8.45 -0.48
C ARG A 433 -24.18 8.64 0.78
N VAL A 434 -24.51 9.63 1.61
CA VAL A 434 -23.80 9.94 2.86
C VAL A 434 -24.21 8.97 3.97
N ARG A 435 -25.49 8.53 3.99
CA ARG A 435 -26.03 7.66 5.03
C ARG A 435 -25.67 6.19 4.83
N ASP A 436 -25.63 5.71 3.59
CA ASP A 436 -25.32 4.29 3.31
C ASP A 436 -23.80 4.00 3.40
N ALA A 437 -22.96 5.00 3.07
CA ALA A 437 -21.52 4.92 3.35
C ALA A 437 -21.20 5.09 4.85
N GLU A 438 -22.02 5.85 5.58
CA GLU A 438 -22.03 5.88 7.04
C GLU A 438 -22.33 4.49 7.59
N GLU A 439 -23.43 3.85 7.19
CA GLU A 439 -23.82 2.52 7.68
C GLU A 439 -22.78 1.43 7.37
N PHE A 440 -21.95 1.55 6.33
CA PHE A 440 -20.90 0.57 6.03
C PHE A 440 -19.56 0.82 6.76
N GLU A 441 -19.13 2.09 6.90
CA GLU A 441 -17.96 2.45 7.73
C GLU A 441 -18.27 2.32 9.22
N LEU A 442 -19.50 2.65 9.61
CA LEU A 442 -20.03 2.47 10.95
C LEU A 442 -20.47 1.02 11.19
N GLU A 443 -21.05 0.21 10.31
CA GLU A 443 -21.17 -1.24 10.59
C GLU A 443 -19.80 -1.93 10.66
N GLY A 444 -18.80 -1.39 9.95
CA GLY A 444 -17.40 -1.77 10.09
C GLY A 444 -16.78 -1.42 11.45
N LEU A 445 -17.39 -0.53 12.24
CA LEU A 445 -16.90 -0.04 13.54
C LEU A 445 -17.90 -0.16 14.73
N ILE A 446 -19.20 -0.29 14.47
CA ILE A 446 -20.36 -0.29 15.38
C ILE A 446 -21.20 -1.58 15.28
N SER A 447 -20.87 -2.60 14.46
CA SER A 447 -21.49 -3.94 14.66
C SER A 447 -21.11 -4.62 16.01
N GLY A 448 -20.62 -3.83 16.96
CA GLY A 448 -20.52 -4.17 18.37
C GLY A 448 -21.68 -3.66 19.23
N ASP A 449 -22.47 -2.67 18.82
CA ASP A 449 -23.49 -2.05 19.67
C ASP A 449 -24.79 -1.88 18.89
N GLU A 450 -25.63 -2.92 18.90
CA GLU A 450 -27.10 -2.88 19.03
C GLU A 450 -27.64 -4.29 18.77
N ASP A 451 -28.19 -4.92 19.81
CA ASP A 451 -29.42 -5.73 19.72
C ASP A 451 -29.90 -6.16 21.13
N ALA A 452 -31.09 -5.64 21.47
CA ALA A 452 -32.11 -6.13 22.40
C ALA A 452 -31.97 -5.90 23.93
N GLU A 453 -32.49 -4.77 24.42
CA GLU A 453 -33.34 -4.76 25.62
C GLU A 453 -34.81 -4.88 25.15
N PRO A 454 -35.63 -5.81 25.68
CA PRO A 454 -37.05 -5.88 25.35
C PRO A 454 -37.79 -4.74 26.06
N LEU A 455 -38.47 -3.89 25.29
CA LEU A 455 -39.49 -2.99 25.81
C LEU A 455 -40.66 -3.82 26.34
N GLU A 456 -40.71 -4.05 27.65
CA GLU A 456 -41.94 -4.47 28.33
C GLU A 456 -42.94 -3.30 28.30
N SER A 457 -44.08 -3.54 27.66
CA SER A 457 -45.25 -2.69 27.70
C SER A 457 -45.93 -2.82 29.08
N GLU A 458 -45.63 -1.92 30.02
CA GLU A 458 -46.53 -1.68 31.15
C GLU A 458 -47.71 -0.79 30.70
N GLU A 459 -48.82 -1.45 30.34
CA GLU A 459 -50.14 -0.85 30.32
C GLU A 459 -50.55 -0.49 31.77
N LYS A 460 -50.55 0.79 32.11
CA LYS A 460 -51.21 1.31 33.32
C LYS A 460 -52.64 1.72 33.00
N PRO A 461 -53.67 1.16 33.66
CA PRO A 461 -55.05 1.61 33.48
C PRO A 461 -55.27 2.92 34.25
N THR A 462 -55.84 3.91 33.57
CA THR A 462 -56.42 5.12 34.17
C THR A 462 -57.72 4.78 34.91
N PRO A 463 -57.90 5.19 36.18
CA PRO A 463 -59.21 5.23 36.79
C PRO A 463 -59.89 6.56 36.47
N ASN A 464 -61.11 6.41 35.96
CA ASN A 464 -62.08 7.43 35.68
C ASN A 464 -62.94 7.66 36.95
N THR A 465 -62.98 8.87 37.51
CA THR A 465 -64.05 9.38 38.42
C THR A 465 -63.95 10.91 38.45
N ARG A 466 -64.88 11.68 37.85
CA ARG A 466 -66.14 12.17 38.46
C ARG A 466 -65.98 12.63 39.92
N HIS A 467 -65.75 13.92 40.16
CA HIS A 467 -66.77 14.91 40.54
C HIS A 467 -66.14 16.31 40.64
#